data_AF-A0A7Z9L072-F1
#
_entry.id   AF-A0A7Z9L072-F1
#
_cell.length_a   1.000
_cell.length_b   1.000
_cell.length_c   1.000
_cell.angle_alpha   90.00
_cell.angle_beta   90.00
_cell.angle_gamma   90.00
#
_symmetry.space_group_name_H-M   'P 1'
#
loop_
_entity.id
_entity.type
_entity.pdbx_description
1 polymer ?
#
loop_
_entity_poly.entity_id
_entity_poly.type
_entity_poly.pdbx_seq_one_letter_code
_entity_poly.pdbx_strand_id
1 'polypeptide(L)'
;MKKFILLLPLFIIGCDAAIENNEIIRLNEEKQALQDDLERKDSIIFVIVQSFNDIEDNLQTIKEKQGVISMNTSGDIESESSRRERIIEDMQMINEIMEENKKKVRDFSWKINSLVKEQKAASIKLADFQKMIDKLTAMVEAKDAEIAGLKNDLLSMNMSLDSLALAYDIQGFVVEDQAVALNTGFFCYGTFKELEEKGVITKKGGFIGIGKTEQLKQDFNTDYFTQVDITETETIDLFSKQANILTSHPSDSYKLEGDDESVDKLVILDPVRFWSASKYLVVVVE
;
A
#
# COMPACT_ATOMS: atom_id res chain seq x y z
N MET A 1 46.20 -72.65 34.98
CA MET A 1 46.79 -71.88 33.86
C MET A 1 45.67 -71.46 32.91
N LYS A 2 45.72 -70.19 32.44
CA LYS A 2 44.97 -69.55 31.33
C LYS A 2 43.47 -69.30 31.61
N LYS A 3 43.06 -68.12 32.08
CA LYS A 3 42.88 -66.80 31.41
C LYS A 3 41.85 -66.85 30.26
N PHE A 4 40.62 -66.43 30.59
CA PHE A 4 39.62 -65.90 29.66
C PHE A 4 39.21 -64.53 30.21
N ILE A 5 39.56 -63.45 29.53
CA ILE A 5 38.94 -62.13 29.72
C ILE A 5 38.60 -61.63 28.33
N LEU A 6 37.30 -61.53 28.10
CA LEU A 6 36.64 -61.18 26.85
C LEU A 6 36.49 -59.66 26.80
N LEU A 7 36.83 -59.11 25.65
CA LEU A 7 36.91 -57.68 25.34
C LEU A 7 35.51 -57.21 24.91
N LEU A 8 34.96 -56.19 25.56
CA LEU A 8 33.77 -55.46 25.07
C LEU A 8 33.92 -53.98 25.40
N PRO A 9 34.06 -53.07 24.42
CA PRO A 9 34.01 -51.64 24.66
C PRO A 9 32.54 -51.20 24.70
N LEU A 10 32.12 -50.65 25.84
CA LEU A 10 30.83 -50.00 26.02
C LEU A 10 30.96 -48.57 25.47
N PHE A 11 30.42 -48.31 24.28
CA PHE A 11 30.38 -46.99 23.65
C PHE A 11 28.92 -46.53 23.61
N ILE A 12 28.41 -45.96 24.70
CA ILE A 12 27.11 -45.26 24.70
C ILE A 12 27.13 -44.14 25.73
N ILE A 13 27.69 -42.98 25.40
CA ILE A 13 27.24 -41.69 25.96
C ILE A 13 27.46 -40.63 24.87
N GLY A 14 26.37 -40.12 24.31
CA GLY A 14 26.44 -39.05 23.31
C GLY A 14 25.13 -38.84 22.56
N CYS A 15 24.00 -38.74 23.26
CA CYS A 15 22.71 -38.43 22.64
C CYS A 15 21.94 -37.27 23.33
N ASP A 16 22.46 -36.68 24.41
CA ASP A 16 21.84 -35.49 25.06
C ASP A 16 22.41 -34.16 24.54
N ALA A 17 23.71 -34.09 24.22
CA ALA A 17 24.35 -32.86 23.75
C ALA A 17 23.88 -32.40 22.34
N ALA A 18 23.28 -33.30 21.55
CA ALA A 18 22.74 -32.98 20.22
C ALA A 18 21.31 -32.39 20.29
N ILE A 19 20.56 -32.70 21.35
CA ILE A 19 19.18 -32.26 21.53
C ILE A 19 19.16 -30.85 22.15
N GLU A 20 19.98 -30.58 23.17
CA GLU A 20 20.14 -29.22 23.76
C GLU A 20 20.66 -28.21 22.72
N ASN A 21 21.56 -28.62 21.83
CA ASN A 21 22.10 -27.71 20.81
C ASN A 21 21.04 -27.29 19.79
N ASN A 22 20.15 -28.21 19.38
CA ASN A 22 19.08 -27.91 18.43
C ASN A 22 18.01 -26.98 19.02
N GLU A 23 17.70 -27.11 20.32
CA GLU A 23 16.75 -26.21 20.99
C GLU A 23 17.35 -24.81 21.19
N ILE A 24 18.65 -24.71 21.53
CA ILE A 24 19.37 -23.43 21.60
C ILE A 24 19.45 -22.75 20.23
N ILE A 25 19.72 -23.50 19.15
CA ILE A 25 19.72 -22.97 17.79
C ILE A 25 18.33 -22.43 17.43
N ARG A 26 17.27 -23.22 17.65
CA ARG A 26 15.89 -22.80 17.38
C ARG A 26 15.47 -21.56 18.17
N LEU A 27 15.82 -21.50 19.45
CA LEU A 27 15.52 -20.34 20.30
C LEU A 27 16.29 -19.09 19.85
N ASN A 28 17.52 -19.23 19.36
CA ASN A 28 18.28 -18.11 18.82
C ASN A 28 17.71 -17.65 17.46
N GLU A 29 17.28 -18.57 16.60
CA GLU A 29 16.59 -18.26 15.34
C GLU A 29 15.25 -17.54 15.59
N GLU A 30 14.46 -18.03 16.54
CA GLU A 30 13.20 -17.40 16.95
C GLU A 30 13.43 -16.00 17.55
N LYS A 31 14.45 -15.86 18.40
CA LYS A 31 14.85 -14.56 18.94
C LYS A 31 15.29 -13.60 17.84
N GLN A 32 16.11 -14.06 16.90
CA GLN A 32 16.58 -13.24 15.79
C GLN A 32 15.39 -12.78 14.93
N ALA A 33 14.48 -13.70 14.58
CA ALA A 33 13.27 -13.38 13.84
C ALA A 33 12.39 -12.34 14.56
N LEU A 34 12.26 -12.46 15.89
CA LEU A 34 11.52 -11.48 16.71
C LEU A 34 12.22 -10.12 16.77
N GLN A 35 13.56 -10.09 16.78
CA GLN A 35 14.33 -8.83 16.74
C GLN A 35 14.19 -8.14 15.38
N ASP A 36 14.32 -8.89 14.29
CA ASP A 36 14.17 -8.38 12.92
C ASP A 36 12.74 -7.81 12.71
N ASP A 37 11.73 -8.50 13.23
CA ASP A 37 10.34 -8.05 13.17
C ASP A 37 10.10 -6.76 13.99
N LEU A 38 10.75 -6.62 15.15
CA LEU A 38 10.71 -5.40 15.96
C LEU A 38 11.39 -4.21 15.25
N GLU A 39 12.60 -4.41 14.72
CA GLU A 39 13.35 -3.37 14.02
C GLU A 39 12.61 -2.89 12.76
N ARG A 40 12.00 -3.81 12.03
CA ARG A 40 11.15 -3.49 10.87
C ARG A 40 9.95 -2.64 11.27
N LYS A 41 9.28 -2.98 12.37
CA LYS A 41 8.13 -2.22 12.89
C LYS A 41 8.54 -0.82 13.35
N ASP A 42 9.65 -0.70 14.05
CA ASP A 42 10.17 0.60 14.51
C ASP A 42 10.56 1.51 13.33
N SER A 43 11.16 0.93 12.29
CA SER A 43 11.46 1.65 11.03
C SER A 43 10.19 2.17 10.35
N ILE A 44 9.13 1.36 10.26
CA ILE A 44 7.86 1.79 9.67
C ILE A 44 7.22 2.92 10.49
N ILE A 45 7.20 2.79 11.83
CA ILE A 45 6.69 3.83 12.73
C ILE A 45 7.45 5.14 12.56
N PHE A 46 8.77 5.08 12.42
CA PHE A 46 9.58 6.27 12.21
C PHE A 46 9.22 6.99 10.91
N VAL A 47 9.11 6.25 9.80
CA VAL A 47 8.74 6.84 8.51
C VAL A 47 7.34 7.44 8.53
N ILE A 48 6.42 6.84 9.29
CA ILE A 48 5.07 7.37 9.52
C ILE A 48 5.10 8.73 10.19
N VAL A 49 5.80 8.84 11.34
CA VAL A 49 5.88 10.08 12.11
C VAL A 49 6.57 11.17 11.29
N GLN A 50 7.61 10.82 10.55
CA GLN A 50 8.29 11.75 9.66
C GLN A 50 7.36 12.26 8.55
N SER A 51 6.64 11.35 7.87
CA SER A 51 5.71 11.72 6.79
C SER A 51 4.59 12.63 7.31
N PHE A 52 4.10 12.37 8.53
CA PHE A 52 3.10 13.23 9.17
C PHE A 52 3.61 14.65 9.38
N ASN A 53 4.80 14.80 9.96
CA ASN A 53 5.41 16.12 10.20
C ASN A 53 5.66 16.85 8.88
N ASP A 54 6.21 16.15 7.89
CA ASP A 54 6.47 16.72 6.57
C ASP A 54 5.18 17.25 5.92
N ILE A 55 4.06 16.51 6.01
CA ILE A 55 2.79 16.98 5.45
C ILE A 55 2.28 18.21 6.19
N GLU A 56 2.34 18.24 7.53
CA GLU A 56 1.92 19.42 8.31
C GLU A 56 2.77 20.66 7.95
N ASP A 57 4.09 20.52 7.82
CA ASP A 57 5.00 21.60 7.40
C ASP A 57 4.71 22.08 5.98
N ASN A 58 4.45 21.13 5.06
CA ASN A 58 4.04 21.41 3.69
C ASN A 58 2.70 22.17 3.65
N LEU A 59 1.71 21.76 4.45
CA LEU A 59 0.41 22.43 4.54
C LEU A 59 0.52 23.85 5.10
N GLN A 60 1.42 24.07 6.07
CA GLN A 60 1.73 25.40 6.57
C GLN A 60 2.38 26.28 5.49
N THR A 61 3.32 25.72 4.73
CA THR A 61 3.96 26.40 3.59
C THR A 61 2.93 26.81 2.54
N ILE A 62 2.02 25.90 2.17
CA ILE A 62 0.91 26.17 1.24
C ILE A 62 0.07 27.34 1.75
N LYS A 63 -0.30 27.33 3.03
CA LYS A 63 -1.12 28.39 3.63
C LYS A 63 -0.43 29.76 3.56
N GLU A 64 0.86 29.82 3.83
CA GLU A 64 1.65 31.06 3.72
C GLU A 64 1.66 31.59 2.28
N LYS A 65 1.88 30.70 1.31
CA LYS A 65 1.84 31.03 -0.12
C LYS A 65 0.47 31.50 -0.59
N GLN A 66 -0.61 30.82 -0.17
CA GLN A 66 -1.99 31.26 -0.42
C GLN A 66 -2.26 32.67 0.15
N GLY A 67 -1.71 32.96 1.33
CA GLY A 67 -1.77 34.29 1.94
C GLY A 67 -1.06 35.36 1.09
N VAL A 68 0.13 35.06 0.59
CA VAL A 68 0.89 35.95 -0.31
C VAL A 68 0.14 36.21 -1.61
N ILE A 69 -0.43 35.18 -2.23
CA ILE A 69 -1.25 35.31 -3.45
C ILE A 69 -2.46 36.22 -3.19
N SER A 70 -3.14 36.03 -2.06
CA SER A 70 -4.30 36.85 -1.67
C SER A 70 -3.95 38.33 -1.42
N MET A 71 -2.76 38.62 -0.89
CA MET A 71 -2.30 40.00 -0.72
C MET A 71 -1.90 40.64 -2.04
N ASN A 72 -1.23 39.88 -2.92
CA ASN A 72 -0.79 40.37 -4.22
C ASN A 72 -1.96 40.74 -5.13
N THR A 73 -3.08 40.02 -5.05
CA THR A 73 -4.31 40.36 -5.83
C THR A 73 -4.99 41.66 -5.40
N SER A 74 -4.60 42.27 -4.27
CA SER A 74 -5.30 43.42 -3.66
C SER A 74 -4.52 44.76 -3.67
N GLY A 75 -3.29 44.82 -4.20
CA GLY A 75 -2.38 45.98 -4.08
C GLY A 75 -2.22 46.87 -5.33
N ASP A 76 -1.82 48.14 -5.17
CA ASP A 76 -1.88 49.17 -6.24
C ASP A 76 -0.52 49.80 -6.64
N ILE A 77 0.64 49.13 -6.45
CA ILE A 77 1.94 49.85 -6.54
C ILE A 77 3.04 49.16 -7.40
N GLU A 78 2.89 47.89 -7.80
CA GLU A 78 3.88 47.21 -8.68
C GLU A 78 3.37 47.01 -10.11
N SER A 79 4.30 46.96 -11.08
CA SER A 79 4.02 46.55 -12.45
C SER A 79 3.26 45.23 -12.45
N GLU A 80 2.04 45.25 -12.98
CA GLU A 80 1.08 44.13 -13.02
C GLU A 80 1.73 42.82 -13.50
N SER A 81 2.73 42.90 -14.39
CA SER A 81 3.46 41.75 -14.94
C SER A 81 4.33 41.02 -13.91
N SER A 82 5.06 41.74 -13.05
CA SER A 82 5.98 41.10 -12.08
C SER A 82 5.20 40.40 -10.96
N ARG A 83 4.07 41.00 -10.55
CA ARG A 83 3.15 40.38 -9.62
C ARG A 83 2.53 39.10 -10.17
N ARG A 84 2.15 39.11 -11.45
CA ARG A 84 1.58 37.96 -12.14
C ARG A 84 2.55 36.78 -12.17
N GLU A 85 3.81 37.04 -12.51
CA GLU A 85 4.86 36.01 -12.55
C GLU A 85 5.04 35.34 -11.18
N ARG A 86 5.12 36.13 -10.10
CA ARG A 86 5.20 35.57 -8.74
C ARG A 86 3.99 34.74 -8.34
N ILE A 87 2.78 35.15 -8.74
CA ILE A 87 1.57 34.36 -8.47
C ILE A 87 1.64 33.00 -9.20
N ILE A 88 2.13 32.97 -10.45
CA ILE A 88 2.33 31.71 -11.18
C ILE A 88 3.35 30.83 -10.47
N GLU A 89 4.51 31.37 -10.09
CA GLU A 89 5.57 30.63 -9.40
C GLU A 89 5.08 30.06 -8.06
N ASP A 90 4.37 30.87 -7.26
CA ASP A 90 3.82 30.42 -5.99
C ASP A 90 2.75 29.32 -6.20
N MET A 91 1.94 29.40 -7.25
CA MET A 91 0.96 28.37 -7.59
C MET A 91 1.61 27.07 -8.04
N GLN A 92 2.69 27.13 -8.82
CA GLN A 92 3.46 25.94 -9.22
C GLN A 92 4.05 25.24 -7.99
N MET A 93 4.66 26.00 -7.09
CA MET A 93 5.20 25.47 -5.84
C MET A 93 4.12 24.85 -4.96
N ILE A 94 2.95 25.50 -4.85
CA ILE A 94 1.79 24.93 -4.13
C ILE A 94 1.38 23.58 -4.75
N ASN A 95 1.31 23.47 -6.08
CA ASN A 95 0.94 22.23 -6.75
C ASN A 95 1.96 21.11 -6.50
N GLU A 96 3.26 21.40 -6.62
CA GLU A 96 4.33 20.43 -6.37
C GLU A 96 4.27 19.89 -4.93
N ILE A 97 4.09 20.78 -3.95
CA ILE A 97 3.96 20.41 -2.53
C ILE A 97 2.71 19.56 -2.29
N MET A 98 1.59 19.88 -2.96
CA MET A 98 0.36 19.09 -2.85
C MET A 98 0.52 17.68 -3.41
N GLU A 99 1.22 17.51 -4.53
CA GLU A 99 1.45 16.18 -5.10
C GLU A 99 2.37 15.34 -4.20
N GLU A 100 3.41 15.96 -3.65
CA GLU A 100 4.25 15.31 -2.64
C GLU A 100 3.43 14.87 -1.41
N ASN A 101 2.53 15.72 -0.92
CA ASN A 101 1.64 15.38 0.19
C ASN A 101 0.73 14.20 -0.14
N LYS A 102 0.10 14.19 -1.33
CA LYS A 102 -0.74 13.09 -1.78
C LYS A 102 0.03 11.78 -1.83
N LYS A 103 1.24 11.80 -2.39
CA LYS A 103 2.13 10.63 -2.42
C LYS A 103 2.44 10.13 -1.02
N LYS A 104 2.84 11.01 -0.10
CA LYS A 104 3.13 10.65 1.30
C LYS A 104 1.92 10.05 2.01
N VAL A 105 0.70 10.58 1.78
CA VAL A 105 -0.54 10.01 2.32
C VAL A 105 -0.78 8.59 1.79
N ARG A 106 -0.60 8.35 0.48
CA ARG A 106 -0.73 7.00 -0.10
C ARG A 106 0.30 6.04 0.47
N ASP A 107 1.57 6.44 0.54
CA ASP A 107 2.66 5.62 1.07
C ASP A 107 2.42 5.26 2.54
N PHE A 108 1.93 6.22 3.33
CA PHE A 108 1.57 6.01 4.72
C PHE A 108 0.38 5.03 4.84
N SER A 109 -0.70 5.26 4.07
CA SER A 109 -1.85 4.36 4.01
C SER A 109 -1.45 2.93 3.67
N TRP A 110 -0.59 2.74 2.67
CA TRP A 110 -0.07 1.43 2.29
C TRP A 110 0.70 0.75 3.43
N LYS A 111 1.59 1.47 4.12
CA LYS A 111 2.38 0.94 5.24
C LYS A 111 1.54 0.54 6.44
N ILE A 112 0.47 1.27 6.74
CA ILE A 112 -0.43 0.89 7.85
C ILE A 112 -1.26 -0.32 7.49
N ASN A 113 -1.79 -0.37 6.26
CA ASN A 113 -2.57 -1.52 5.81
C ASN A 113 -1.72 -2.81 5.77
N SER A 114 -0.45 -2.75 5.40
CA SER A 114 0.44 -3.91 5.46
C SER A 114 0.66 -4.39 6.90
N LEU A 115 0.90 -3.48 7.85
CA LEU A 115 1.04 -3.83 9.27
C LEU A 115 -0.24 -4.41 9.87
N VAL A 116 -1.41 -3.90 9.49
CA VAL A 116 -2.71 -4.43 9.94
C VAL A 116 -2.92 -5.87 9.43
N LYS A 117 -2.48 -6.19 8.21
CA LYS A 117 -2.58 -7.55 7.65
C LYS A 117 -1.67 -8.55 8.36
N GLU A 118 -0.45 -8.14 8.70
CA GLU A 118 0.49 -8.99 9.44
C GLU A 118 0.01 -9.26 10.88
N GLN A 119 -0.80 -8.36 11.45
CA GLN A 119 -1.31 -8.49 12.81
C GLN A 119 -2.75 -9.04 12.79
N LYS A 120 -2.92 -10.34 13.12
CA LYS A 120 -4.26 -10.96 13.26
C LYS A 120 -5.20 -10.25 14.28
N ALA A 121 -4.67 -9.34 15.10
CA ALA A 121 -5.42 -8.41 15.95
C ALA A 121 -4.80 -7.01 15.86
N ALA A 122 -5.60 -5.96 15.66
CA ALA A 122 -5.10 -4.58 15.61
C ALA A 122 -4.64 -4.11 17.01
N SER A 123 -3.34 -3.86 17.17
CA SER A 123 -2.82 -3.16 18.35
C SER A 123 -3.33 -1.72 18.40
N ILE A 124 -3.43 -1.16 19.61
CA ILE A 124 -3.88 0.22 19.86
C ILE A 124 -3.09 1.23 19.01
N LYS A 125 -1.78 1.01 18.81
CA LYS A 125 -0.92 1.86 17.99
C LYS A 125 -1.35 1.91 16.51
N LEU A 126 -1.77 0.79 15.93
CA LEU A 126 -2.23 0.75 14.53
C LEU A 126 -3.53 1.52 14.34
N ALA A 127 -4.45 1.42 15.31
CA ALA A 127 -5.69 2.19 15.27
C ALA A 127 -5.43 3.71 15.35
N ASP A 128 -4.43 4.14 16.13
CA ASP A 128 -4.06 5.55 16.21
C ASP A 128 -3.38 6.05 14.93
N PHE A 129 -2.55 5.21 14.29
CA PHE A 129 -1.98 5.56 12.98
C PHE A 129 -3.03 5.62 11.87
N GLN A 130 -4.03 4.74 11.90
CA GLN A 130 -5.14 4.81 10.94
C GLN A 130 -5.88 6.15 11.06
N LYS A 131 -6.23 6.57 12.28
CA LYS A 131 -6.85 7.89 12.50
C LYS A 131 -5.95 9.04 12.02
N MET A 132 -4.64 8.90 12.16
CA MET A 132 -3.68 9.90 11.69
C MET A 132 -3.71 10.01 10.16
N ILE A 133 -3.74 8.88 9.44
CA ILE A 133 -3.91 8.86 7.97
C ILE A 133 -5.24 9.50 7.59
N ASP A 134 -6.34 9.12 8.24
CA ASP A 134 -7.67 9.65 7.92
C ASP A 134 -7.69 11.19 8.10
N LYS A 135 -7.07 11.70 9.17
CA LYS A 135 -6.92 13.14 9.42
C LYS A 135 -6.08 13.81 8.33
N LEU A 136 -4.91 13.26 8.00
CA LEU A 136 -4.03 13.81 6.95
C LEU A 136 -4.75 13.86 5.60
N THR A 137 -5.42 12.77 5.23
CA THR A 137 -6.20 12.65 4.00
C THR A 137 -7.24 13.75 3.92
N ALA A 138 -8.05 13.92 4.96
CA ALA A 138 -9.06 14.98 5.01
C ALA A 138 -8.45 16.40 4.92
N MET A 139 -7.28 16.64 5.54
CA MET A 139 -6.61 17.94 5.47
C MET A 139 -6.07 18.22 4.07
N VAL A 140 -5.47 17.23 3.40
CA VAL A 140 -4.98 17.33 2.03
C VAL A 140 -6.15 17.57 1.07
N GLU A 141 -7.24 16.81 1.18
CA GLU A 141 -8.45 16.99 0.35
C GLU A 141 -9.09 18.38 0.53
N ALA A 142 -9.20 18.85 1.78
CA ALA A 142 -9.75 20.18 2.06
C ALA A 142 -8.87 21.28 1.45
N LYS A 143 -7.54 21.12 1.52
CA LYS A 143 -6.58 22.06 0.95
C LYS A 143 -6.59 22.03 -0.58
N ASP A 144 -6.77 20.86 -1.17
CA ASP A 144 -6.92 20.71 -2.61
C ASP A 144 -8.15 21.47 -3.14
N ALA A 145 -9.27 21.36 -2.43
CA ALA A 145 -10.48 22.11 -2.76
C ALA A 145 -10.28 23.64 -2.63
N GLU A 146 -9.56 24.10 -1.61
CA GLU A 146 -9.22 25.52 -1.43
C GLU A 146 -8.33 26.04 -2.58
N ILE A 147 -7.34 25.25 -3.00
CA ILE A 147 -6.45 25.56 -4.11
C ILE A 147 -7.24 25.62 -5.43
N ALA A 148 -8.20 24.72 -5.64
CA ALA A 148 -9.09 24.76 -6.79
C ALA A 148 -9.94 26.05 -6.81
N GLY A 149 -10.44 26.49 -5.65
CA GLY A 149 -11.13 27.77 -5.50
C GLY A 149 -10.23 28.96 -5.88
N LEU A 150 -9.02 29.01 -5.32
CA LEU A 150 -8.04 30.06 -5.61
C LEU A 150 -7.70 30.13 -7.11
N LYS A 151 -7.56 28.97 -7.77
CA LYS A 151 -7.36 28.89 -9.23
C LYS A 151 -8.53 29.52 -10.00
N ASN A 152 -9.76 29.24 -9.61
CA ASN A 152 -10.95 29.80 -10.25
C ASN A 152 -11.05 31.32 -10.08
N ASP A 153 -10.69 31.84 -8.91
CA ASP A 153 -10.66 33.28 -8.64
C ASP A 153 -9.62 33.98 -9.54
N LEU A 154 -8.42 33.41 -9.67
CA LEU A 154 -7.36 33.93 -10.54
C LEU A 154 -7.79 33.96 -12.03
N LEU A 155 -8.47 32.90 -12.50
CA LEU A 155 -9.02 32.87 -13.86
C LEU A 155 -10.11 33.94 -14.07
N SER A 156 -10.95 34.17 -13.06
CA SER A 156 -12.07 35.11 -13.13
C SER A 156 -11.62 36.57 -13.08
N MET A 157 -10.48 36.87 -12.45
CA MET A 157 -9.92 38.22 -12.37
C MET A 157 -9.38 38.75 -13.71
N ASN A 158 -9.52 38.00 -14.81
CA ASN A 158 -9.13 38.42 -16.16
C ASN A 158 -7.67 38.92 -16.22
N MET A 159 -6.83 38.44 -15.28
CA MET A 159 -5.40 38.53 -15.43
C MET A 159 -5.14 37.78 -16.74
N SER A 160 -4.60 38.46 -17.75
CA SER A 160 -3.99 37.81 -18.93
C SER A 160 -2.73 37.04 -18.49
N LEU A 161 -2.88 36.15 -17.51
CA LEU A 161 -2.12 34.93 -17.35
C LEU A 161 -2.22 34.26 -18.70
N ASP A 162 -1.11 33.84 -19.32
CA ASP A 162 -1.19 32.92 -20.45
C ASP A 162 -2.01 31.73 -19.97
N SER A 163 -3.31 31.76 -20.30
CA SER A 163 -4.33 30.88 -19.74
C SER A 163 -3.97 29.43 -20.04
N LEU A 164 -3.13 29.23 -21.04
CA LEU A 164 -2.56 27.96 -21.46
C LEU A 164 -1.62 27.34 -20.42
N ALA A 165 -0.74 28.10 -19.74
CA ALA A 165 0.20 27.52 -18.77
C ALA A 165 -0.52 27.08 -17.49
N LEU A 166 -1.41 27.93 -16.97
CA LEU A 166 -2.23 27.61 -15.79
C LEU A 166 -3.29 26.53 -16.11
N ALA A 167 -3.88 26.53 -17.30
CA ALA A 167 -4.81 25.48 -17.73
C ALA A 167 -4.12 24.14 -18.04
N TYR A 168 -2.87 24.15 -18.51
CA TYR A 168 -2.10 22.93 -18.73
C TYR A 168 -1.77 22.25 -17.40
N ASP A 169 -1.45 23.01 -16.35
CA ASP A 169 -1.32 22.51 -14.97
C ASP A 169 -2.64 21.93 -14.44
N ILE A 170 -3.79 22.57 -14.72
CA ILE A 170 -5.12 22.05 -14.38
C ILE A 170 -5.40 20.72 -15.08
N GLN A 171 -5.04 20.60 -16.36
CA GLN A 171 -5.23 19.37 -17.13
C GLN A 171 -4.28 18.26 -16.65
N GLY A 172 -3.03 18.59 -16.34
CA GLY A 172 -2.02 17.65 -15.80
C GLY A 172 -2.48 17.02 -14.49
N PHE A 173 -3.04 17.82 -13.59
CA PHE A 173 -3.54 17.35 -12.29
C PHE A 173 -4.76 16.42 -12.40
N VAL A 174 -5.72 16.74 -13.28
CA VAL A 174 -6.86 15.83 -13.54
C VAL A 174 -6.38 14.53 -14.20
N VAL A 175 -5.37 14.62 -15.08
CA VAL A 175 -4.76 13.44 -15.71
C VAL A 175 -4.00 12.61 -14.69
N GLU A 176 -3.34 13.22 -13.70
CA GLU A 176 -2.59 12.52 -12.66
C GLU A 176 -3.54 11.82 -11.67
N ASP A 177 -4.60 12.48 -11.19
CA ASP A 177 -5.60 11.83 -10.34
C ASP A 177 -6.32 10.69 -11.10
N GLN A 178 -6.64 10.90 -12.38
CA GLN A 178 -7.14 9.84 -13.26
C GLN A 178 -6.10 8.73 -13.48
N ALA A 179 -4.83 9.06 -13.63
CA ALA A 179 -3.76 8.08 -13.80
C ALA A 179 -3.57 7.25 -12.53
N VAL A 180 -3.62 7.86 -11.34
CA VAL A 180 -3.59 7.16 -10.05
C VAL A 180 -4.79 6.24 -9.92
N ALA A 181 -6.00 6.70 -10.25
CA ALA A 181 -7.19 5.87 -10.24
C ALA A 181 -7.10 4.71 -11.27
N LEU A 182 -6.57 4.97 -12.46
CA LEU A 182 -6.36 3.97 -13.51
C LEU A 182 -5.29 2.95 -13.13
N ASN A 183 -4.25 3.38 -12.42
CA ASN A 183 -3.12 2.56 -12.03
C ASN A 183 -3.31 1.91 -10.66
N THR A 184 -4.46 2.12 -10.01
CA THR A 184 -4.78 1.45 -8.75
C THR A 184 -5.42 0.08 -9.02
N GLY A 185 -4.85 -0.95 -8.39
CA GLY A 185 -5.42 -2.30 -8.28
C GLY A 185 -5.58 -2.69 -6.83
N PHE A 186 -6.32 -3.77 -6.58
CA PHE A 186 -6.59 -4.29 -5.24
C PHE A 186 -6.44 -5.79 -5.26
N PHE A 187 -5.69 -6.38 -4.32
CA PHE A 187 -5.59 -7.84 -4.22
C PHE A 187 -5.78 -8.36 -2.81
N CYS A 188 -6.28 -9.58 -2.69
CA CYS A 188 -6.18 -10.38 -1.48
C CYS A 188 -5.95 -11.85 -1.82
N TYR A 189 -5.41 -12.59 -0.87
CA TYR A 189 -5.30 -14.03 -0.95
C TYR A 189 -5.57 -14.65 0.43
N GLY A 190 -6.03 -15.89 0.44
CA GLY A 190 -6.30 -16.61 1.68
C GLY A 190 -6.98 -17.95 1.43
N THR A 191 -7.14 -18.74 2.49
CA THR A 191 -7.92 -19.98 2.39
C THR A 191 -9.38 -19.65 2.13
N PHE A 192 -10.12 -20.58 1.51
CA PHE A 192 -11.56 -20.40 1.27
C PHE A 192 -12.31 -19.98 2.55
N LYS A 193 -12.01 -20.65 3.67
CA LYS A 193 -12.66 -20.40 4.95
C LYS A 193 -12.39 -18.98 5.46
N GLU A 194 -11.15 -18.53 5.35
CA GLU A 194 -10.77 -17.17 5.76
C GLU A 194 -11.46 -16.12 4.91
N LEU A 195 -11.43 -16.28 3.58
CA LEU A 195 -12.05 -15.33 2.66
C LEU A 195 -13.58 -15.29 2.80
N GLU A 196 -14.23 -16.41 3.13
CA GLU A 196 -15.66 -16.48 3.43
C GLU A 196 -15.98 -15.79 4.77
N GLU A 197 -15.22 -16.08 5.83
CA GLU A 197 -15.37 -15.46 7.15
C GLU A 197 -15.14 -13.95 7.11
N LYS A 198 -14.22 -13.48 6.27
CA LYS A 198 -13.92 -12.05 6.05
C LYS A 198 -14.88 -11.38 5.07
N GLY A 199 -15.86 -12.11 4.53
CA GLY A 199 -16.90 -11.57 3.67
C GLY A 199 -16.43 -11.19 2.28
N VAL A 200 -15.30 -11.74 1.81
CA VAL A 200 -14.74 -11.48 0.47
C VAL A 200 -15.45 -12.36 -0.56
N ILE A 201 -15.64 -13.64 -0.24
CA ILE A 201 -16.20 -14.63 -1.16
C ILE A 201 -17.45 -15.28 -0.58
N THR A 202 -18.22 -15.91 -1.46
CA THR A 202 -19.39 -16.71 -1.08
C THR A 202 -19.56 -17.89 -2.03
N LYS A 203 -20.36 -18.87 -1.61
CA LYS A 203 -20.78 -19.98 -2.45
C LYS A 203 -22.16 -19.67 -3.06
N LYS A 204 -22.23 -19.49 -4.38
CA LYS A 204 -23.49 -19.33 -5.13
C LYS A 204 -23.73 -20.53 -6.05
N GLY A 205 -25.00 -20.91 -6.23
CA GLY A 205 -25.43 -22.01 -7.12
C GLY A 205 -25.53 -23.39 -6.43
N GLY A 206 -26.36 -24.28 -6.99
CA GLY A 206 -26.56 -25.66 -6.52
C GLY A 206 -27.73 -25.85 -5.54
N PHE A 207 -28.61 -26.81 -5.83
CA PHE A 207 -29.60 -27.30 -4.86
C PHE A 207 -28.90 -28.25 -3.87
N ILE A 208 -29.08 -28.02 -2.56
CA ILE A 208 -28.67 -28.93 -1.47
C ILE A 208 -27.24 -29.48 -1.63
N GLY A 209 -26.24 -28.60 -1.66
CA GLY A 209 -24.82 -28.96 -1.48
C GLY A 209 -24.06 -29.44 -2.71
N ILE A 210 -24.72 -29.70 -3.85
CA ILE A 210 -24.06 -30.12 -5.09
C ILE A 210 -24.04 -28.95 -6.08
N GLY A 211 -22.86 -28.62 -6.61
CA GLY A 211 -22.69 -27.57 -7.63
C GLY A 211 -22.55 -26.14 -7.09
N LYS A 212 -22.14 -25.96 -5.83
CA LYS A 212 -21.73 -24.66 -5.29
C LYS A 212 -20.39 -24.25 -5.89
N THR A 213 -20.35 -23.09 -6.56
CA THR A 213 -19.10 -22.51 -7.05
C THR A 213 -18.73 -21.33 -6.17
N GLU A 214 -17.45 -21.20 -5.88
CA GLU A 214 -16.86 -20.08 -5.17
C GLU A 214 -16.91 -18.84 -6.07
N GLN A 215 -17.35 -17.71 -5.54
CA GLN A 215 -17.43 -16.45 -6.28
C GLN A 215 -17.16 -15.28 -5.35
N LEU A 216 -16.64 -14.18 -5.92
CA LEU A 216 -16.61 -12.90 -5.23
C LEU A 216 -18.02 -12.52 -4.78
N LYS A 217 -18.17 -12.11 -3.51
CA LYS A 217 -19.45 -11.66 -2.97
C LYS A 217 -19.88 -10.36 -3.67
N GLN A 218 -21.17 -10.07 -3.81
CA GLN A 218 -21.62 -8.82 -4.47
C GLN A 218 -21.33 -7.58 -3.62
N ASP A 219 -21.44 -7.72 -2.31
CA ASP A 219 -21.10 -6.73 -1.27
C ASP A 219 -19.84 -7.21 -0.51
N PHE A 220 -18.79 -7.52 -1.27
CA PHE A 220 -17.55 -8.04 -0.70
C PHE A 220 -16.85 -6.99 0.15
N ASN A 221 -16.20 -7.44 1.22
CA ASN A 221 -15.44 -6.56 2.11
C ASN A 221 -14.18 -6.04 1.41
N THR A 222 -14.24 -4.81 0.92
CA THR A 222 -13.12 -4.12 0.25
C THR A 222 -11.94 -3.88 1.19
N ASP A 223 -12.18 -3.75 2.49
CA ASP A 223 -11.14 -3.44 3.49
C ASP A 223 -10.15 -4.60 3.67
N TYR A 224 -10.50 -5.80 3.21
CA TYR A 224 -9.61 -6.95 3.24
C TYR A 224 -8.59 -6.96 2.08
N PHE A 225 -8.79 -6.11 1.07
CA PHE A 225 -7.88 -6.00 -0.07
C PHE A 225 -6.72 -5.08 0.25
N THR A 226 -5.54 -5.38 -0.30
CA THR A 226 -4.40 -4.47 -0.31
C THR A 226 -4.38 -3.76 -1.65
N GLN A 227 -4.38 -2.43 -1.58
CA GLN A 227 -4.21 -1.56 -2.72
C GLN A 227 -2.77 -1.67 -3.25
N VAL A 228 -2.63 -1.71 -4.57
CA VAL A 228 -1.36 -1.77 -5.28
C VAL A 228 -1.34 -0.77 -6.41
N ASP A 229 -0.17 -0.19 -6.67
CA ASP A 229 0.09 0.44 -7.96
C ASP A 229 0.40 -0.67 -8.97
N ILE A 230 -0.44 -0.80 -9.99
CA ILE A 230 -0.33 -1.85 -11.00
C ILE A 230 0.89 -1.66 -11.89
N THR A 231 1.46 -0.45 -11.95
CA THR A 231 2.65 -0.17 -12.76
C THR A 231 3.94 -0.58 -12.05
N GLU A 232 3.91 -0.71 -10.72
CA GLU A 232 5.07 -1.09 -9.90
C GLU A 232 4.97 -2.53 -9.37
N THR A 233 3.76 -3.08 -9.27
CA THR A 233 3.53 -4.42 -8.71
C THR A 233 3.59 -5.49 -9.80
N GLU A 234 4.77 -6.09 -9.96
CA GLU A 234 5.02 -7.18 -10.92
C GLU A 234 4.82 -8.58 -10.30
N THR A 235 4.89 -8.70 -8.99
CA THR A 235 4.84 -10.00 -8.29
C THR A 235 4.02 -9.93 -7.01
N ILE A 236 3.26 -10.99 -6.73
CA ILE A 236 2.53 -11.19 -5.48
C ILE A 236 2.97 -12.52 -4.89
N ASP A 237 3.62 -12.48 -3.74
CA ASP A 237 4.06 -13.70 -3.05
C ASP A 237 2.87 -14.39 -2.34
N LEU A 238 2.76 -15.70 -2.52
CA LEU A 238 1.65 -16.53 -2.06
C LEU A 238 2.08 -17.59 -1.05
N PHE A 239 3.30 -18.13 -1.19
CA PHE A 239 3.88 -19.17 -0.31
C PHE A 239 2.90 -20.30 0.04
N SER A 240 2.24 -20.84 -0.98
CA SER A 240 1.14 -21.81 -0.84
C SER A 240 1.47 -23.12 -1.53
N LYS A 241 0.75 -24.20 -1.23
CA LYS A 241 0.89 -25.45 -2.01
C LYS A 241 0.14 -25.35 -3.32
N GLN A 242 -1.02 -24.71 -3.28
CA GLN A 242 -1.84 -24.46 -4.46
C GLN A 242 -2.42 -23.05 -4.39
N ALA A 243 -2.54 -22.43 -5.57
CA ALA A 243 -3.17 -21.13 -5.72
C ALA A 243 -4.16 -21.17 -6.89
N ASN A 244 -5.38 -20.69 -6.65
CA ASN A 244 -6.42 -20.57 -7.66
C ASN A 244 -6.92 -19.13 -7.71
N ILE A 245 -6.82 -18.51 -8.88
CA ILE A 245 -7.35 -17.16 -9.08
C ILE A 245 -8.87 -17.23 -9.28
N LEU A 246 -9.61 -16.59 -8.37
CA LEU A 246 -11.06 -16.60 -8.35
C LEU A 246 -11.66 -15.52 -9.25
N THR A 247 -11.03 -14.35 -9.30
CA THR A 247 -11.45 -13.21 -10.12
C THR A 247 -10.98 -13.36 -11.56
N SER A 248 -11.67 -12.72 -12.49
CA SER A 248 -11.34 -12.85 -13.91
C SER A 248 -10.13 -12.01 -14.29
N HIS A 249 -9.03 -12.67 -14.65
CA HIS A 249 -7.83 -12.06 -15.21
C HIS A 249 -7.38 -12.84 -16.46
N PRO A 250 -6.98 -12.17 -17.57
CA PRO A 250 -6.53 -12.87 -18.78
C PRO A 250 -5.37 -13.82 -18.49
N SER A 251 -5.49 -15.09 -18.86
CA SER A 251 -4.49 -16.12 -18.53
C SER A 251 -3.12 -15.90 -19.17
N ASP A 252 -3.04 -15.09 -20.23
CA ASP A 252 -1.80 -14.71 -20.89
C ASP A 252 -1.10 -13.51 -20.24
N SER A 253 -1.72 -12.89 -19.25
CA SER A 253 -1.20 -11.70 -18.56
C SER A 253 -0.51 -12.01 -17.23
N TYR A 254 -0.48 -13.27 -16.79
CA TYR A 254 0.20 -13.71 -15.57
C TYR A 254 0.71 -15.15 -15.66
N LYS A 255 1.55 -15.53 -14.72
CA LYS A 255 1.94 -16.91 -14.45
C LYS A 255 2.03 -17.15 -12.95
N LEU A 256 1.76 -18.39 -12.52
CA LEU A 256 2.06 -18.85 -11.17
C LEU A 256 3.42 -19.55 -11.21
N GLU A 257 4.34 -19.14 -10.34
CA GLU A 257 5.67 -19.73 -10.20
C GLU A 257 5.81 -20.40 -8.84
N GLY A 258 6.51 -21.53 -8.84
CA GLY A 258 6.86 -22.33 -7.66
C GLY A 258 7.50 -23.65 -8.11
N ASP A 259 7.79 -24.52 -7.15
CA ASP A 259 8.35 -25.85 -7.40
C ASP A 259 7.23 -26.87 -7.70
N ASP A 260 7.58 -28.14 -7.98
CA ASP A 260 6.61 -29.20 -8.31
C ASP A 260 5.52 -29.42 -7.23
N GLU A 261 5.74 -28.94 -6.00
CA GLU A 261 4.84 -29.09 -4.85
C GLU A 261 4.32 -27.76 -4.26
N SER A 262 4.71 -26.61 -4.83
CA SER A 262 4.34 -25.30 -4.30
C SER A 262 4.01 -24.26 -5.38
N VAL A 263 3.24 -23.26 -4.98
CA VAL A 263 3.08 -22.01 -5.70
C VAL A 263 3.58 -20.90 -4.78
N ASP A 264 4.79 -20.42 -5.09
CA ASP A 264 5.49 -19.44 -4.29
C ASP A 264 4.98 -18.03 -4.58
N LYS A 265 4.71 -17.71 -5.85
CA LYS A 265 4.28 -16.36 -6.27
C LYS A 265 3.46 -16.33 -7.56
N LEU A 266 2.67 -15.28 -7.71
CA LEU A 266 2.02 -14.87 -8.95
C LEU A 266 2.87 -13.77 -9.59
N VAL A 267 3.31 -13.99 -10.83
CA VAL A 267 4.05 -13.00 -11.63
C VAL A 267 3.11 -12.42 -12.68
N ILE A 268 2.94 -11.10 -12.66
CA ILE A 268 2.16 -10.32 -13.61
C ILE A 268 3.06 -9.99 -14.79
N LEU A 269 2.73 -10.50 -15.98
CA LEU A 269 3.52 -10.35 -17.21
C LEU A 269 3.13 -9.09 -17.98
N ASP A 270 1.86 -8.71 -17.91
CA ASP A 270 1.30 -7.50 -18.52
C ASP A 270 0.30 -6.89 -17.54
N PRO A 271 0.72 -5.90 -16.74
CA PRO A 271 -0.16 -5.34 -15.71
C PRO A 271 -1.42 -4.69 -16.28
N VAL A 272 -1.31 -3.95 -17.39
CA VAL A 272 -2.47 -3.28 -17.98
C VAL A 272 -3.50 -4.30 -18.42
N ARG A 273 -3.07 -5.39 -19.06
CA ARG A 273 -3.95 -6.47 -19.50
C ARG A 273 -4.49 -7.27 -18.32
N PHE A 274 -3.66 -7.57 -17.32
CA PHE A 274 -4.05 -8.31 -16.13
C PHE A 274 -5.19 -7.61 -15.37
N TRP A 275 -5.09 -6.30 -15.17
CA TRP A 275 -6.07 -5.50 -14.45
C TRP A 275 -7.21 -4.96 -15.32
N SER A 276 -7.30 -5.37 -16.59
CA SER A 276 -8.31 -4.86 -17.54
C SER A 276 -9.71 -5.42 -17.30
N ALA A 277 -9.82 -6.69 -16.91
CA ALA A 277 -11.10 -7.37 -16.69
C ALA A 277 -11.63 -7.15 -15.26
N SER A 278 -10.74 -6.96 -14.29
CA SER A 278 -11.07 -6.67 -12.90
C SER A 278 -9.93 -5.88 -12.25
N LYS A 279 -10.29 -4.83 -11.48
CA LYS A 279 -9.36 -4.12 -10.58
C LYS A 279 -9.17 -4.82 -9.24
N TYR A 280 -9.93 -5.89 -8.98
CA TYR A 280 -9.85 -6.70 -7.78
C TYR A 280 -9.35 -8.11 -8.14
N LEU A 281 -8.26 -8.50 -7.51
CA LEU A 281 -7.66 -9.83 -7.56
C LEU A 281 -7.99 -10.60 -6.27
N VAL A 282 -8.59 -11.78 -6.40
CA VAL A 282 -8.77 -12.72 -5.28
C VAL A 282 -8.11 -14.04 -5.63
N VAL A 283 -7.19 -14.48 -4.78
CA VAL A 283 -6.51 -15.77 -4.92
C VAL A 283 -6.86 -16.67 -3.75
N VAL A 284 -7.45 -17.83 -4.03
CA VAL A 284 -7.72 -18.85 -3.02
C VAL A 284 -6.49 -19.74 -2.93
N VAL A 285 -5.94 -19.90 -1.71
CA VAL A 285 -4.74 -20.72 -1.47
C VAL A 285 -5.03 -21.91 -0.55
N GLU A 286 -4.30 -23.00 -0.74
CA GLU A 286 -4.32 -24.22 0.08
C GLU A 286 -2.92 -24.65 0.55
#